data_AF-A0A3M3ZMF0-F1
#
_entry.id   AF-A0A3M3ZMF0-F1
#
_cell.length_a   1.000
_cell.length_b   1.000
_cell.length_c   1.000
_cell.angle_alpha   90.00
_cell.angle_beta   90.00
_cell.angle_gamma   90.00
#
_symmetry.space_group_name_H-M   'P 1'
#
loop_
_entity.id
_entity.type
_entity.pdbx_description
1 polymer ?
#
loop_
_entity_poly.entity_id
_entity_poly.type
_entity_poly.pdbx_seq_one_letter_code
_entity_poly.pdbx_strand_id
1 'polypeptide(L)' 'MSAVSQLVTAGLGVAALTDFTVRGLTGVERLSEPLAGCSTDLWLLTRPDCRALRSVQTLLEALAPLLRAALTIDKTV' A
#
# COMPACT_ATOMS: atom_id res chain seq x y z
N MET A 1 5.96 9.90 -3.82
CA MET A 1 4.63 10.44 -4.17
C MET A 1 4.46 10.25 -5.67
N SER A 2 3.38 9.62 -6.14
CA SER A 2 3.17 9.34 -7.58
C SER A 2 2.70 10.60 -8.30
N ALA A 3 3.18 10.82 -9.53
CA ALA A 3 2.74 11.93 -10.38
C ALA A 3 1.20 11.91 -10.58
N VAL A 4 0.62 10.71 -10.71
CA VAL A 4 -0.84 10.54 -10.86
C VAL A 4 -1.58 11.09 -9.64
N SER A 5 -1.10 10.80 -8.42
CA SER A 5 -1.74 11.29 -7.19
C SER A 5 -1.72 12.81 -7.11
N GLN A 6 -0.64 13.45 -7.55
CA GLN A 6 -0.54 14.92 -7.56
C GLN A 6 -1.52 15.55 -8.54
N LEU A 7 -1.72 14.95 -9.72
CA LEU A 7 -2.68 15.45 -10.71
C LEU A 7 -4.13 15.34 -10.20
N VAL A 8 -4.48 14.25 -9.52
CA VAL A 8 -5.81 14.06 -8.92
C VAL A 8 -6.05 15.09 -7.81
N THR A 9 -5.08 15.27 -6.91
CA THR A 9 -5.17 16.29 -5.84
C THR A 9 -5.25 17.71 -6.40
N ALA A 10 -4.66 17.98 -7.57
CA ALA A 10 -4.78 19.26 -8.28
C ALA A 10 -6.13 19.43 -9.01
N GLY A 11 -7.05 18.46 -8.91
CA GLY A 11 -8.38 18.53 -9.53
C GLY A 11 -8.40 18.24 -11.03
N LEU A 12 -7.33 17.65 -11.58
CA LEU A 12 -7.22 17.39 -13.03
C LEU A 12 -8.01 16.15 -13.48
N GLY A 13 -8.58 15.37 -12.57
CA GLY A 13 -9.45 14.25 -12.91
C GLY A 13 -9.53 13.16 -11.84
N VAL A 14 -9.96 11.99 -12.29
CA VAL A 14 -10.13 10.77 -11.47
C VAL A 14 -9.04 9.76 -11.81
N ALA A 15 -8.53 9.02 -10.82
CA ALA A 15 -7.60 7.93 -11.06
C ALA A 15 -7.91 6.71 -10.21
N ALA A 16 -7.59 5.53 -10.74
CA ALA A 16 -7.51 4.30 -9.96
C ALA A 16 -6.16 4.28 -9.21
N LEU A 17 -6.23 4.29 -7.89
CA LEU A 17 -5.06 4.28 -7.01
C LEU A 17 -5.16 3.09 -6.05
N THR A 18 -4.01 2.55 -5.65
CA THR A 18 -3.96 1.53 -4.60
C THR A 18 -4.21 2.16 -3.23
N ASP A 19 -4.93 1.47 -2.34
CA ASP A 19 -5.34 2.00 -1.04
C ASP A 19 -4.15 2.56 -0.22
N PHE A 20 -3.03 1.85 -0.22
CA PHE A 20 -1.83 2.28 0.52
C PHE A 20 -1.17 3.54 -0.05
N THR A 21 -1.42 3.90 -1.32
CA THR A 21 -0.91 5.15 -1.92
C THR A 21 -1.84 6.35 -1.69
N VAL A 22 -3.12 6.10 -1.38
CA VAL A 22 -4.09 7.15 -1.08
C VAL A 22 -3.90 7.68 0.34
N ARG A 23 -3.29 6.88 1.23
CA ARG A 23 -2.96 7.29 2.60
C ARG A 23 -2.11 8.56 2.63
N GLY A 24 -2.71 9.64 3.10
CA GLY A 24 -2.07 10.96 3.20
C GLY A 24 -2.36 11.90 2.03
N LEU A 25 -3.14 11.49 1.03
CA LEU A 25 -3.72 12.42 0.07
C LEU A 25 -4.86 13.18 0.72
N THR A 26 -4.80 14.50 0.65
CA THR A 26 -5.86 15.40 1.09
C THR A 26 -6.66 15.88 -0.12
N GLY A 27 -7.94 16.22 0.10
CA GLY A 27 -8.79 16.77 -0.96
C GLY A 27 -9.16 15.77 -2.06
N VAL A 28 -9.10 14.46 -1.78
CA VAL A 28 -9.56 13.40 -2.68
C VAL A 28 -10.67 12.60 -2.02
N GLU A 29 -11.63 12.14 -2.83
CA GLU A 29 -12.77 11.34 -2.39
C GLU A 29 -12.74 9.97 -3.07
N ARG A 30 -13.11 8.92 -2.33
CA ARG A 30 -13.25 7.57 -2.88
C ARG A 30 -14.57 7.46 -3.64
N LEU A 31 -14.49 7.23 -4.95
CA LEU A 31 -15.67 7.19 -5.82
C LEU A 31 -16.30 5.80 -5.96
N SER A 32 -15.57 4.73 -5.60
CA SER A 32 -16.05 3.36 -5.81
C SER A 32 -15.46 2.35 -4.82
N GLU A 33 -16.10 1.18 -4.79
CA GLU A 33 -15.49 -0.04 -4.26
C GLU A 33 -14.22 -0.44 -5.07
N PRO A 34 -13.39 -1.37 -4.55
CA PRO A 34 -12.20 -1.82 -5.25
C PRO A 34 -12.58 -2.38 -6.62
N LEU A 35 -11.80 -2.03 -7.64
CA LEU A 35 -12.07 -2.45 -9.00
C LEU A 35 -11.91 -3.97 -9.13
N ALA A 36 -12.92 -4.62 -9.71
CA ALA A 36 -12.91 -6.07 -9.91
C ALA A 36 -11.72 -6.50 -10.78
N GLY A 37 -10.93 -7.46 -10.28
CA GLY A 37 -9.74 -7.94 -10.98
C GLY A 37 -8.49 -7.07 -10.85
N CYS A 38 -8.55 -5.95 -10.11
CA CYS A 38 -7.40 -5.07 -9.85
C CYS A 38 -6.85 -5.22 -8.42
N SER A 39 -7.09 -6.34 -7.76
CA SER A 39 -6.46 -6.65 -6.47
C SER A 39 -4.98 -6.93 -6.67
N THR A 40 -4.14 -6.27 -5.86
CA THR A 40 -2.69 -6.42 -5.93
C THR A 40 -2.16 -7.00 -4.63
N ASP A 41 -1.34 -8.04 -4.72
CA ASP A 41 -0.64 -8.61 -3.58
C ASP A 41 0.65 -7.85 -3.28
N LEU A 42 1.01 -7.74 -2.00
CA LEU A 42 2.30 -7.22 -1.56
C LEU A 42 3.17 -8.37 -1.04
N TRP A 43 4.39 -8.49 -1.58
CA TRP A 43 5.35 -9.50 -1.14
C TRP A 43 6.52 -8.87 -0.39
N LEU A 44 6.84 -9.45 0.77
CA LEU A 44 8.04 -9.16 1.52
C LEU A 44 9.10 -10.21 1.18
N LEU A 45 10.07 -9.83 0.36
CA LEU A 45 11.06 -10.73 -0.19
C LEU A 45 12.44 -10.48 0.42
N THR A 46 13.19 -11.57 0.60
CA THR A 46 14.61 -11.52 0.94
C THR A 46 15.35 -12.54 0.09
N ARG A 47 16.65 -12.33 -0.12
CA ARG A 47 17.50 -13.31 -0.81
C ARG A 47 17.49 -14.63 -0.01
N PRO A 48 17.36 -15.79 -0.67
CA PRO A 48 17.36 -17.09 0.01
C PRO A 48 18.55 -17.29 0.96
N ASP A 49 19.75 -16.92 0.52
CA ASP A 49 20.99 -17.04 1.31
C ASP A 49 20.95 -16.26 2.63
N CYS A 50 20.20 -15.15 2.66
CA CYS A 50 20.13 -14.25 3.81
C CYS A 50 19.00 -14.64 4.78
N ARG A 51 18.11 -15.56 4.39
CA ARG A 51 16.92 -15.92 5.18
C ARG A 51 17.27 -16.57 6.51
N ALA A 52 18.42 -17.23 6.61
CA ALA A 52 18.90 -17.87 7.85
C ALA A 52 19.57 -16.89 8.83
N LEU A 53 19.88 -15.66 8.39
CA LEU A 53 20.53 -14.67 9.24
C LEU A 53 19.54 -14.17 10.31
N ARG A 54 19.95 -14.23 11.58
CA ARG A 54 19.12 -13.79 12.71
C ARG A 54 18.61 -12.35 12.55
N SER A 55 19.46 -11.43 12.10
CA SER A 55 19.08 -10.03 11.86
C SER A 55 17.96 -9.89 10.83
N VAL A 56 18.00 -10.68 9.75
CA VAL A 56 16.98 -10.68 8.71
C VAL A 56 15.68 -11.28 9.24
N GLN A 57 15.74 -12.39 9.96
CA GLN A 57 14.56 -13.00 10.57
C GLN A 57 13.88 -12.05 11.55
N THR A 58 14.63 -11.47 12.49
CA THR A 58 14.11 -10.50 13.46
C THR A 58 13.48 -9.29 12.77
N LEU A 59 14.09 -8.76 11.72
CA LEU A 59 13.52 -7.65 10.96
C LEU A 59 12.20 -8.05 10.28
N LEU A 60 12.16 -9.21 9.60
CA LEU A 60 10.97 -9.67 8.90
C LEU A 60 9.82 -9.98 9.87
N GLU A 61 10.13 -10.60 11.02
CA GLU A 61 9.16 -10.88 12.09
C GLU A 61 8.57 -9.61 12.68
N ALA A 62 9.38 -8.55 12.85
CA ALA A 62 8.92 -7.26 13.34
C ALA A 62 8.15 -6.45 12.26
N LEU A 63 8.63 -6.46 11.02
CA LEU A 63 8.10 -5.63 9.94
C LEU A 63 6.80 -6.18 9.35
N ALA A 64 6.69 -7.51 9.19
CA ALA A 64 5.51 -8.13 8.59
C ALA A 64 4.18 -7.74 9.27
N PRO A 65 4.02 -7.80 10.61
CA PRO A 65 2.77 -7.39 11.26
C PRO A 65 2.49 -5.89 11.10
N LEU A 66 3.53 -5.04 11.13
CA LEU A 66 3.38 -3.60 10.92
C LEU A 66 2.89 -3.28 9.51
N LEU A 67 3.43 -3.96 8.50
CA LEU A 67 2.97 -3.84 7.11
C LEU A 67 1.53 -4.32 6.97
N ARG A 68 1.16 -5.47 7.54
CA ARG A 68 -0.24 -5.93 7.49
C ARG A 68 -1.18 -4.93 8.14
N ALA A 69 -0.85 -4.43 9.33
CA ALA A 69 -1.65 -3.41 10.01
C ALA A 69 -1.80 -2.15 9.14
N ALA A 70 -0.71 -1.68 8.53
CA ALA A 70 -0.74 -0.52 7.64
C ALA A 70 -1.58 -0.75 6.36
N LEU A 71 -1.80 -2.00 5.94
CA LEU A 71 -2.62 -2.31 4.76
C LEU A 71 -4.10 -2.58 5.08
N THR A 72 -4.44 -2.99 6.31
CA THR A 72 -5.79 -3.46 6.65
C THR A 72 -6.76 -2.33 7.05
N ILE A 73 -6.27 -1.12 7.32
CA ILE A 73 -7.05 -0.07 8.02
C ILE A 73 -8.05 0.68 7.10
N ASP A 74 -8.08 0.45 5.78
CA ASP A 74 -9.05 1.11 4.87
C ASP A 74 -10.31 0.28 4.61
N LYS A 75 -10.94 -0.23 5.68
CA LYS A 75 -12.25 -0.90 5.58
C LYS A 75 -13.43 -0.07 6.10
N THR A 76 -13.20 1.20 6.43
CA THR A 76 -14.23 2.08 6.99
C THR A 76 -14.46 3.27 6.09
N VAL A 77 -15.37 3.08 5.13
CA VAL A 77 -16.42 4.06 4.82
C VAL A 77 -17.73 3.36 5.08
#